data_AF-A0AAN6JI57-F1
#
_entry.id   AF-A0AAN6JI57-F1
#
_cell.length_a   1.000
_cell.length_b   1.000
_cell.length_c   1.000
_cell.angle_alpha   90.00
_cell.angle_beta   90.00
_cell.angle_gamma   90.00
#
_symmetry.space_group_name_H-M   'P 1'
#
loop_
_entity.id
_entity.type
_entity.pdbx_description
1 polymer ?
#
loop_
_entity_poly.entity_id
_entity_poly.type
_entity_poly.pdbx_seq_one_letter_code
_entity_poly.pdbx_strand_id
1 'polypeptide(L)'
;MITSAVNTGSTFPGLYMVEAWGRRPLLLFGAIGMATCQFIVAGVGTGIGTANEIGQKALIAFVCIYIFFFACSWGPCAWVVTGEIFPLKVRAKALSMTTASNWLLNWAIAYATPYLVDAGPGNANLQSKVFFIWGGFCFVCIFFVWAMIYETKGMSLEQVDEMYAKVGKAWQSPGFQPTVSFQEVAEVGYERKSSLVDLENSAQRKKSIGTNEYAA
;
A
#
# COMPACT_ATOMS: atom_id res chain seq x y z
N MET A 1 -8.32 -18.10 16.92
CA MET A 1 -9.37 -18.44 15.94
C MET A 1 -10.16 -17.24 15.46
N ILE A 2 -10.74 -16.40 16.34
CA ILE A 2 -11.53 -15.22 15.92
C ILE A 2 -10.70 -14.23 15.08
N THR A 3 -9.49 -13.88 15.55
CA THR A 3 -8.57 -12.97 14.85
C THR A 3 -8.20 -13.47 13.44
N SER A 4 -7.97 -14.78 13.29
CA SER A 4 -7.70 -15.41 11.99
C SER A 4 -8.92 -15.38 11.07
N ALA A 5 -10.12 -15.64 11.60
CA ALA A 5 -11.36 -15.58 10.81
C ALA A 5 -11.64 -14.15 10.33
N VAL A 6 -11.45 -13.15 11.19
CA VAL A 6 -11.57 -11.73 10.81
C VAL A 6 -10.57 -11.38 9.73
N ASN A 7 -9.30 -11.79 9.87
CA ASN A 7 -8.28 -11.55 8.85
C ASN A 7 -8.70 -12.11 7.49
N THR A 8 -8.99 -13.42 7.43
CA THR A 8 -9.39 -14.08 6.18
C THR A 8 -10.65 -13.47 5.57
N GLY A 9 -11.68 -13.19 6.38
CA GLY A 9 -12.93 -12.60 5.89
C GLY A 9 -12.76 -11.17 5.38
N SER A 10 -11.92 -10.37 6.03
CA SER A 10 -11.70 -8.95 5.70
C SER A 10 -10.85 -8.76 4.43
N THR A 11 -10.08 -9.78 4.03
CA THR A 11 -9.30 -9.74 2.79
C THR A 11 -10.20 -9.66 1.55
N PHE A 12 -11.38 -10.29 1.54
CA PHE A 12 -12.28 -10.25 0.39
C PHE A 12 -12.77 -8.84 0.05
N PRO A 13 -13.30 -8.04 1.01
CA PRO A 13 -13.51 -6.61 0.79
C PRO A 13 -12.27 -5.87 0.33
N GLY A 14 -11.09 -6.19 0.89
CA GLY A 14 -9.82 -5.57 0.49
C GLY A 14 -9.48 -5.74 -0.98
N LEU A 15 -9.71 -6.94 -1.54
CA LEU A 15 -9.51 -7.22 -2.97
C LEU A 15 -10.41 -6.37 -3.87
N TYR A 16 -11.63 -6.06 -3.42
CA TYR A 16 -12.50 -5.14 -4.14
C TYR A 16 -12.03 -3.68 -3.97
N MET A 17 -11.71 -3.27 -2.74
CA MET A 17 -11.34 -1.89 -2.41
C MET A 17 -10.05 -1.45 -3.08
N VAL A 18 -9.06 -2.34 -3.28
CA VAL A 18 -7.79 -1.98 -3.92
C VAL A 18 -7.97 -1.52 -5.36
N GLU A 19 -8.91 -2.13 -6.09
CA GLU A 19 -9.27 -1.72 -7.45
C GLU A 19 -10.32 -0.60 -7.47
N ALA A 20 -11.28 -0.62 -6.55
CA ALA A 20 -12.35 0.38 -6.51
C ALA A 20 -11.85 1.76 -6.05
N TRP A 21 -11.03 1.83 -4.99
CA TRP A 21 -10.58 3.10 -4.41
C TRP A 21 -9.20 3.51 -4.89
N GLY A 22 -8.36 2.55 -5.28
CA GLY A 22 -6.96 2.78 -5.60
C GLY A 22 -6.06 2.59 -4.38
N ARG A 23 -4.75 2.76 -4.59
CA ARG A 23 -3.74 2.31 -3.64
C ARG A 23 -3.56 3.32 -2.50
N ARG A 24 -3.45 4.60 -2.84
CA ARG A 24 -3.18 5.69 -1.88
C ARG A 24 -4.32 5.92 -0.87
N PRO A 25 -5.59 6.10 -1.27
CA PRO A 25 -6.67 6.34 -0.30
C PRO A 25 -6.93 5.10 0.56
N LEU A 26 -6.76 3.89 0.02
CA LEU A 26 -6.92 2.65 0.78
C LEU A 26 -5.85 2.50 1.87
N LEU A 27 -4.59 2.79 1.56
CA LEU A 27 -3.51 2.76 2.55
C LEU A 27 -3.69 3.82 3.65
N LEU A 28 -4.17 5.02 3.31
CA LEU A 28 -4.49 6.06 4.29
C LEU A 28 -5.66 5.64 5.20
N PHE A 29 -6.76 5.14 4.62
CA PHE A 29 -7.91 4.61 5.35
C PHE A 29 -7.49 3.53 6.34
N GLY A 30 -6.69 2.58 5.87
CA GLY A 30 -6.10 1.52 6.69
C GLY A 30 -5.26 2.03 7.83
N ALA A 31 -4.31 2.93 7.55
CA ALA A 31 -3.38 3.42 8.55
C ALA A 31 -4.07 4.25 9.65
N ILE A 32 -5.08 5.06 9.28
CA ILE A 32 -5.89 5.84 10.23
C ILE A 32 -6.72 4.90 11.11
N GLY A 33 -7.39 3.90 10.51
CA GLY A 33 -8.17 2.92 11.25
C GLY A 33 -7.31 2.10 12.22
N MET A 34 -6.15 1.63 11.75
CA MET A 34 -5.17 0.93 12.58
C MET A 34 -4.65 1.80 13.72
N ALA A 35 -4.23 3.05 13.45
CA ALA A 35 -3.76 3.98 14.46
C ALA A 35 -4.82 4.19 15.56
N THR A 36 -6.06 4.46 15.16
CA THR A 36 -7.18 4.69 16.08
C THR A 36 -7.39 3.50 17.01
N CYS A 37 -7.42 2.28 16.46
CA CYS A 37 -7.56 1.06 17.26
C CYS A 37 -6.39 0.87 18.22
N GLN A 38 -5.15 1.11 17.76
CA GLN A 38 -3.93 0.98 18.56
C GLN A 38 -3.93 1.94 19.77
N PHE A 39 -4.31 3.21 19.57
CA PHE A 39 -4.40 4.17 20.68
C PHE A 39 -5.53 3.85 21.65
N ILE A 40 -6.66 3.33 21.18
CA ILE A 40 -7.75 2.88 22.06
C ILE A 40 -7.29 1.69 22.89
N VAL A 41 -6.66 0.68 22.28
CA VAL A 41 -6.13 -0.49 22.99
C VAL A 41 -5.07 -0.07 24.02
N ALA A 42 -4.18 0.86 23.66
CA ALA A 42 -3.17 1.38 24.57
C ALA A 42 -3.79 2.15 25.75
N GLY A 43 -4.72 3.07 25.48
CA GLY A 43 -5.37 3.90 26.51
C GLY A 43 -6.24 3.08 27.45
N VAL A 44 -7.07 2.17 26.90
CA VAL A 44 -7.87 1.24 27.69
C VAL A 44 -6.95 0.32 28.48
N GLY A 45 -6.04 -0.41 27.83
CA GLY A 45 -5.20 -1.40 28.51
C GLY A 45 -4.26 -0.83 29.58
N THR A 46 -4.01 0.47 29.58
CA THR A 46 -3.22 1.16 30.62
C THR A 46 -4.07 1.81 31.69
N GLY A 47 -5.26 2.30 31.35
CA GLY A 47 -6.15 3.03 32.27
C GLY A 47 -7.06 2.13 33.08
N ILE A 48 -7.39 0.93 32.59
CA ILE A 48 -8.23 -0.02 33.31
C ILE A 48 -7.42 -1.26 33.73
N GLY A 49 -7.54 -1.63 35.00
CA GLY A 49 -6.88 -2.83 35.53
C GLY A 49 -7.36 -4.12 34.83
N THR A 50 -6.54 -5.16 34.91
CA THR A 50 -6.79 -6.46 34.27
C THR A 50 -8.05 -7.17 34.78
N ALA A 51 -8.57 -6.78 35.94
CA ALA A 51 -9.79 -7.32 36.54
C ALA A 51 -11.10 -6.82 35.89
N ASN A 52 -11.06 -5.79 35.03
CA ASN A 52 -12.27 -5.26 34.39
C ASN A 52 -12.62 -6.06 33.12
N GLU A 53 -13.62 -6.93 33.22
CA GLU A 53 -14.06 -7.81 32.13
C GLU A 53 -14.57 -7.04 30.90
N ILE A 54 -15.34 -5.96 31.10
CA ILE A 54 -15.86 -5.11 30.01
C ILE A 54 -14.68 -4.52 29.23
N GLY A 55 -13.68 -4.08 29.96
CA GLY A 55 -12.40 -3.61 29.44
C GLY A 55 -11.68 -4.61 28.56
N GLN A 56 -11.50 -5.83 29.07
CA GLN A 56 -10.84 -6.91 28.32
C GLN A 56 -11.61 -7.25 27.04
N LYS A 57 -12.96 -7.28 27.08
CA LYS A 57 -13.80 -7.46 25.89
C LYS A 57 -13.60 -6.34 24.87
N ALA A 58 -13.51 -5.09 25.32
CA ALA A 58 -13.23 -3.95 24.44
C ALA A 58 -11.86 -4.09 23.76
N LEU A 59 -10.81 -4.48 24.49
CA LEU A 59 -9.48 -4.71 23.91
C LEU A 59 -9.52 -5.74 22.77
N ILE A 60 -10.17 -6.88 22.99
CA ILE A 60 -10.31 -7.93 21.97
C ILE A 60 -11.09 -7.42 20.76
N ALA A 61 -12.17 -6.66 20.97
CA ALA A 61 -12.96 -6.08 19.89
C ALA A 61 -12.12 -5.11 19.03
N PHE A 62 -11.38 -4.19 19.66
CA PHE A 62 -10.53 -3.25 18.92
C PHE A 62 -9.33 -3.93 18.24
N VAL A 63 -8.80 -5.03 18.78
CA VAL A 63 -7.81 -5.86 18.07
C VAL A 63 -8.43 -6.49 16.82
N CYS A 64 -9.67 -6.96 16.88
CA CYS A 64 -10.35 -7.50 15.69
C CYS A 64 -10.61 -6.40 14.64
N ILE A 65 -11.03 -5.20 15.07
CA ILE A 65 -11.23 -4.06 14.16
C ILE A 65 -9.89 -3.61 13.55
N TYR A 66 -8.81 -3.59 14.33
CA TYR A 66 -7.45 -3.36 13.80
C TYR A 66 -7.10 -4.36 12.69
N ILE A 67 -7.35 -5.65 12.92
CA ILE A 67 -7.10 -6.70 11.93
C ILE A 67 -7.94 -6.49 10.67
N PHE A 68 -9.21 -6.09 10.82
CA PHE A 68 -10.06 -5.75 9.67
C PHE A 68 -9.41 -4.66 8.81
N PHE A 69 -9.01 -3.53 9.42
CA PHE A 69 -8.35 -2.45 8.70
C PHE A 69 -7.05 -2.92 8.04
N PHE A 70 -6.20 -3.67 8.75
CA PHE A 70 -4.97 -4.21 8.19
C PHE A 70 -5.25 -5.11 6.97
N ALA A 71 -6.14 -6.09 7.12
CA ALA A 71 -6.42 -7.10 6.11
C ALA A 71 -7.11 -6.54 4.85
N CYS A 72 -7.95 -5.50 5.00
CA CYS A 72 -8.59 -4.85 3.85
C CYS A 72 -7.70 -3.81 3.16
N SER A 73 -6.56 -3.42 3.75
CA SER A 73 -5.69 -2.37 3.21
C SER A 73 -4.22 -2.79 3.13
N TRP A 74 -3.41 -2.56 4.16
CA TRP A 74 -1.96 -2.75 4.18
C TRP A 74 -1.53 -4.18 3.91
N GLY A 75 -2.33 -5.17 4.32
CA GLY A 75 -2.07 -6.58 4.06
C GLY A 75 -1.85 -6.88 2.57
N PRO A 76 -2.87 -6.70 1.71
CA PRO A 76 -2.73 -6.90 0.27
C PRO A 76 -2.13 -5.69 -0.47
N CYS A 77 -2.54 -4.46 -0.14
CA CYS A 77 -2.22 -3.27 -0.94
C CYS A 77 -0.71 -2.94 -0.92
N ALA A 78 0.00 -3.20 0.19
CA ALA A 78 1.45 -2.97 0.23
C ALA A 78 2.20 -3.79 -0.82
N TRP A 79 1.80 -5.05 -1.03
CA TRP A 79 2.39 -5.91 -2.06
C TRP A 79 2.05 -5.44 -3.47
N VAL A 80 0.79 -5.01 -3.68
CA VAL A 80 0.35 -4.42 -4.96
C VAL A 80 1.20 -3.20 -5.32
N VAL A 81 1.33 -2.24 -4.41
CA VAL A 81 2.15 -1.04 -4.61
C VAL A 81 3.59 -1.41 -4.95
N THR A 82 4.22 -2.32 -4.20
CA THR A 82 5.61 -2.72 -4.49
C THR A 82 5.76 -3.40 -5.85
N GLY A 83 4.73 -4.09 -6.35
CA GLY A 83 4.72 -4.65 -7.69
C GLY A 83 4.62 -3.59 -8.79
N GLU A 84 3.91 -2.51 -8.53
CA GLU A 84 3.58 -1.47 -9.52
C GLU A 84 4.66 -0.38 -9.63
N ILE A 85 5.28 0.03 -8.51
CA ILE A 85 6.17 1.20 -8.48
C ILE A 85 7.56 0.98 -9.08
N PHE A 86 8.01 -0.27 -9.23
CA PHE A 86 9.36 -0.54 -9.73
C PHE A 86 9.40 -0.60 -11.26
N PRO A 87 10.38 0.05 -11.91
CA PRO A 87 10.53 -0.03 -13.36
C PRO A 87 10.88 -1.46 -13.79
N LEU A 88 10.38 -1.85 -14.97
CA LEU A 88 10.46 -3.22 -15.50
C LEU A 88 11.87 -3.83 -15.45
N LYS A 89 12.90 -3.02 -15.76
CA LYS A 89 14.31 -3.47 -15.86
C LYS A 89 14.90 -3.95 -14.53
N VAL A 90 14.42 -3.43 -13.40
CA VAL A 90 14.99 -3.72 -12.07
C VAL A 90 13.97 -4.33 -11.11
N ARG A 91 12.71 -4.49 -11.55
CA ARG A 91 11.59 -4.98 -10.73
C ARG A 91 11.93 -6.24 -9.94
N ALA A 92 12.49 -7.26 -10.57
CA ALA A 92 12.80 -8.52 -9.88
C ALA A 92 13.79 -8.33 -8.72
N LYS A 93 14.86 -7.55 -8.93
CA LYS A 93 15.86 -7.24 -7.89
C LYS A 93 15.28 -6.35 -6.79
N ALA A 94 14.46 -5.37 -7.16
CA ALA A 94 13.83 -4.48 -6.21
C ALA A 94 12.82 -5.23 -5.33
N LEU A 95 11.98 -6.08 -5.91
CA LEU A 95 11.03 -6.94 -5.18
C LEU A 95 11.74 -7.94 -4.25
N SER A 96 12.89 -8.50 -4.64
CA SER A 96 13.66 -9.37 -3.74
C SER A 96 14.19 -8.60 -2.52
N MET A 97 14.66 -7.36 -2.71
CA MET A 97 15.11 -6.50 -1.61
C MET A 97 13.95 -6.08 -0.70
N THR A 98 12.80 -5.73 -1.27
CA THR A 98 11.56 -5.45 -0.52
C THR A 98 11.17 -6.63 0.36
N THR A 99 11.13 -7.84 -0.22
CA THR A 99 10.75 -9.07 0.49
C THR A 99 11.78 -9.40 1.59
N ALA A 100 13.07 -9.31 1.30
CA ALA A 100 14.13 -9.54 2.28
C ALA A 100 14.03 -8.55 3.46
N SER A 101 13.80 -7.27 3.17
CA SER A 101 13.63 -6.23 4.20
C SER A 101 12.39 -6.47 5.05
N ASN A 102 11.28 -6.90 4.43
CA ASN A 102 10.05 -7.26 5.14
C ASN A 102 10.29 -8.40 6.14
N TRP A 103 10.92 -9.49 5.71
CA TRP A 103 11.18 -10.63 6.59
C TRP A 103 12.20 -10.33 7.68
N LEU A 104 13.22 -9.52 7.38
CA LEU A 104 14.19 -9.08 8.39
C LEU A 104 13.52 -8.23 9.47
N LEU A 105 12.66 -7.28 9.10
CA LEU A 105 11.93 -6.46 10.07
C LEU A 105 10.89 -7.27 10.84
N ASN A 106 10.21 -8.22 10.20
CA ASN A 106 9.31 -9.14 10.90
C ASN A 106 10.07 -9.95 11.96
N TRP A 107 11.26 -10.47 11.64
CA TRP A 107 12.11 -11.15 12.62
C TRP A 107 12.51 -10.21 13.76
N ALA A 108 12.96 -8.99 13.45
CA ALA A 108 13.38 -8.03 14.46
C ALA A 108 12.24 -7.66 15.42
N ILE A 109 11.03 -7.41 14.90
CA ILE A 109 9.84 -7.11 15.71
C ILE A 109 9.45 -8.32 16.55
N ALA A 110 9.41 -9.53 15.96
CA ALA A 110 9.07 -10.74 16.68
C ALA A 110 10.07 -11.06 17.80
N TYR A 111 11.37 -10.80 17.57
CA TYR A 111 12.42 -10.96 18.57
C TYR A 111 12.34 -9.90 19.67
N ALA A 112 12.09 -8.63 19.34
CA ALA A 112 12.09 -7.52 20.29
C ALA A 112 10.80 -7.43 21.13
N THR A 113 9.65 -7.83 20.58
CA THR A 113 8.33 -7.64 21.23
C THR A 113 8.23 -8.29 22.61
N PRO A 114 8.70 -9.53 22.85
CA PRO A 114 8.70 -10.13 24.19
C PRO A 114 9.46 -9.28 25.22
N TYR A 115 10.66 -8.79 24.87
CA TYR A 115 11.45 -7.91 25.76
C TYR A 115 10.77 -6.58 26.05
N LEU A 116 9.94 -6.09 25.12
CA LEU A 116 9.17 -4.86 25.32
C LEU A 116 7.94 -5.09 26.23
N VAL A 117 7.24 -6.22 26.06
CA VAL A 117 5.94 -6.47 26.68
C VAL A 117 6.04 -7.16 28.02
N ASP A 118 6.92 -8.16 28.14
CA ASP A 118 6.94 -9.08 29.27
C ASP A 118 7.49 -8.43 30.54
N ALA A 119 7.01 -8.91 31.69
CA ALA A 119 7.56 -8.53 32.99
C ALA A 119 8.80 -9.38 33.31
N GLY A 120 9.86 -8.75 33.84
CA GLY A 120 11.04 -9.48 34.30
C GLY A 120 12.31 -8.62 34.31
N PRO A 121 13.38 -9.06 35.00
CA PRO A 121 14.68 -8.38 34.98
C PRO A 121 15.22 -8.29 33.54
N GLY A 122 15.51 -7.07 33.07
CA GLY A 122 16.01 -6.83 31.71
C GLY A 122 14.92 -6.56 30.66
N ASN A 123 13.63 -6.67 31.00
CA ASN A 123 12.52 -6.35 30.11
C ASN A 123 11.95 -4.94 30.40
N ALA A 124 11.37 -4.31 29.38
CA ALA A 124 10.79 -2.97 29.51
C ALA A 124 9.42 -2.96 30.22
N ASN A 125 8.76 -4.12 30.34
CA ASN A 125 7.46 -4.30 31.01
C ASN A 125 6.42 -3.24 30.57
N LEU A 126 6.35 -2.96 29.27
CA LEU A 126 5.42 -1.97 28.73
C LEU A 126 3.98 -2.49 28.74
N GLN A 127 3.78 -3.80 28.68
CA GLN A 127 2.45 -4.40 28.59
C GLN A 127 1.63 -3.70 27.48
N SER A 128 0.42 -3.24 27.76
CA SER A 128 -0.44 -2.51 26.80
C SER A 128 0.15 -1.18 26.32
N LYS A 129 1.13 -0.58 27.01
CA LYS A 129 1.79 0.66 26.55
C LYS A 129 2.54 0.46 25.24
N VAL A 130 2.92 -0.78 24.89
CA VAL A 130 3.57 -1.08 23.61
C VAL A 130 2.73 -0.62 22.41
N PHE A 131 1.40 -0.62 22.54
CA PHE A 131 0.50 -0.20 21.48
C PHE A 131 0.55 1.33 21.22
N PHE A 132 1.06 2.14 22.15
CA PHE A 132 1.39 3.55 21.84
C PHE A 132 2.56 3.66 20.85
N ILE A 133 3.54 2.75 20.94
CA ILE A 133 4.67 2.69 19.99
C ILE A 133 4.16 2.27 18.61
N TRP A 134 3.38 1.19 18.55
CA TRP A 134 2.81 0.69 17.28
C TRP A 134 1.83 1.69 16.64
N GLY A 135 0.99 2.35 17.46
CA GLY A 135 0.14 3.45 17.02
C GLY A 135 0.94 4.65 16.51
N GLY A 136 2.07 4.96 17.14
CA GLY A 136 3.03 5.98 16.67
C GLY A 136 3.59 5.66 15.28
N PHE A 137 3.99 4.41 15.04
CA PHE A 137 4.42 3.98 13.71
C PHE A 137 3.31 4.05 12.66
N CYS A 138 2.04 3.90 13.04
CA CYS A 138 0.93 4.12 12.11
C CYS A 138 0.85 5.57 11.62
N PHE A 139 1.23 6.57 12.43
CA PHE A 139 1.35 7.96 11.96
C PHE A 139 2.51 8.15 10.99
N VAL A 140 3.64 7.48 11.22
CA VAL A 140 4.75 7.45 10.26
C VAL A 140 4.28 6.86 8.94
N CYS A 141 3.50 5.78 8.98
CA CYS A 141 2.87 5.18 7.80
C CYS A 141 1.91 6.15 7.09
N ILE A 142 1.05 6.88 7.82
CA ILE A 142 0.16 7.89 7.24
C ILE A 142 0.96 8.96 6.51
N PHE A 143 1.99 9.50 7.17
CA PHE A 143 2.87 10.51 6.57
C PHE A 143 3.60 9.98 5.35
N PHE A 144 4.16 8.77 5.44
CA PHE A 144 4.84 8.11 4.33
C PHE A 144 3.92 7.92 3.12
N VAL A 145 2.70 7.43 3.32
CA VAL A 145 1.72 7.26 2.23
C VAL A 145 1.35 8.62 1.63
N TRP A 146 1.11 9.63 2.47
CA TRP A 146 0.77 10.96 1.99
C TRP A 146 1.92 11.61 1.18
N ALA A 147 3.17 11.46 1.63
CA ALA A 147 4.33 12.14 1.06
C ALA A 147 4.99 11.37 -0.10
N MET A 148 4.99 10.03 -0.07
CA MET A 148 5.85 9.20 -0.93
C MET A 148 5.09 8.23 -1.84
N ILE A 149 3.83 7.90 -1.53
CA ILE A 149 3.06 6.94 -2.34
C ILE A 149 2.23 7.65 -3.40
N TYR A 150 2.54 7.34 -4.66
CA TYR A 150 1.81 7.76 -5.84
C TYR A 150 0.62 6.82 -6.07
N GLU A 151 -0.46 7.36 -6.62
CA GLU A 151 -1.63 6.60 -7.05
C GLU A 151 -1.36 5.97 -8.42
N THR A 152 -1.51 4.65 -8.50
CA THR A 152 -1.18 3.81 -9.65
C THR A 152 -2.39 3.08 -10.23
N LYS A 153 -3.59 3.28 -9.64
CA LYS A 153 -4.83 2.64 -10.09
C LYS A 153 -5.07 2.82 -11.58
N GLY A 154 -5.31 1.71 -12.28
CA GLY A 154 -5.71 1.70 -13.69
C GLY A 154 -4.61 2.12 -14.66
N MET A 155 -3.36 2.17 -14.22
CA MET A 155 -2.22 2.52 -15.06
C MET A 155 -1.42 1.28 -15.49
N SER A 156 -0.90 1.30 -16.71
CA SER A 156 0.16 0.39 -17.14
C SER A 156 1.48 0.78 -16.46
N LEU A 157 2.44 -0.15 -16.46
CA LEU A 157 3.73 0.05 -15.80
C LEU A 157 4.54 1.17 -16.46
N GLU A 158 4.40 1.30 -17.79
CA GLU A 158 4.99 2.39 -18.57
C GLU A 158 4.35 3.75 -18.23
N GLN A 159 3.04 3.79 -18.00
CA GLN A 159 2.34 5.01 -17.58
C GLN A 159 2.73 5.43 -16.15
N VAL A 160 3.02 4.46 -15.28
CA VAL A 160 3.58 4.73 -13.94
C VAL A 160 4.97 5.35 -14.05
N ASP A 161 5.84 4.83 -14.91
CA ASP A 161 7.16 5.43 -15.17
C ASP A 161 7.02 6.86 -15.73
N GLU A 162 6.05 7.10 -16.62
CA GLU A 162 5.73 8.44 -17.15
C GLU A 162 5.27 9.40 -16.04
N MET A 163 4.40 8.93 -15.15
CA MET A 163 3.92 9.70 -14.00
C MET A 163 5.08 10.13 -13.11
N TYR A 164 6.00 9.22 -12.78
CA TYR A 164 7.17 9.54 -11.96
C TYR A 164 8.09 10.59 -12.60
N ALA A 165 8.16 10.63 -13.94
CA ALA A 165 8.94 11.64 -14.64
C ALA A 165 8.30 13.04 -14.65
N LYS A 166 6.96 13.11 -14.62
CA LYS A 166 6.20 14.37 -14.77
C LYS A 166 5.70 14.95 -13.44
N VAL A 167 5.39 14.10 -12.47
CA VAL A 167 4.79 14.49 -11.19
C VAL A 167 5.88 14.51 -10.13
N GLY A 168 6.26 15.71 -9.67
CA GLY A 168 7.32 15.87 -8.67
C GLY A 168 6.92 15.57 -7.22
N LYS A 169 5.61 15.46 -6.93
CA LYS A 169 5.08 15.27 -5.56
C LYS A 169 3.99 14.21 -5.55
N ALA A 170 4.10 13.23 -4.65
CA ALA A 170 3.17 12.09 -4.60
C ALA A 170 1.70 12.50 -4.41
N TRP A 171 1.42 13.54 -3.62
CA TRP A 171 0.04 14.00 -3.39
C TRP A 171 -0.63 14.66 -4.60
N GLN A 172 0.12 14.93 -5.66
CA GLN A 172 -0.41 15.46 -6.93
C GLN A 172 -0.71 14.35 -7.94
N SER A 173 -0.30 13.11 -7.67
CA SER A 173 -0.48 11.97 -8.57
C SER A 173 -1.95 11.64 -8.92
N PRO A 174 -2.97 11.82 -8.04
CA PRO A 174 -4.33 11.44 -8.38
C PRO A 174 -4.93 12.22 -9.56
N GLY A 175 -4.36 13.39 -9.89
CA GLY A 175 -4.77 14.19 -11.05
C GLY A 175 -3.99 13.91 -12.33
N PHE A 176 -3.05 12.96 -12.31
CA PHE A 176 -2.23 12.66 -13.48
C PHE A 176 -3.04 11.91 -14.55
N GLN A 177 -2.93 12.37 -15.79
CA GLN A 177 -3.49 11.70 -16.96
C GLN A 177 -2.34 11.20 -17.86
N PRO A 178 -2.27 9.90 -18.18
CA PRO A 178 -1.25 9.35 -19.06
C PRO A 178 -1.30 9.98 -20.46
N THR A 179 -0.15 10.08 -21.15
CA THR A 179 -0.11 10.62 -22.53
C THR A 179 -0.71 9.67 -23.55
N VAL A 180 -0.62 8.36 -23.30
CA VAL A 180 -1.10 7.29 -24.20
C VAL A 180 -2.22 6.53 -23.51
N SER A 181 -3.32 6.28 -24.22
CA SER A 181 -4.48 5.57 -23.68
C SER A 181 -4.13 4.11 -23.37
N PHE A 182 -4.77 3.52 -22.36
CA PHE A 182 -4.62 2.10 -22.02
C PHE A 182 -4.97 1.19 -23.22
N GLN A 183 -5.92 1.59 -24.06
CA GLN A 183 -6.29 0.87 -25.28
C GLN A 183 -5.14 0.87 -26.31
N GLU A 184 -4.47 2.00 -26.49
CA GLU A 184 -3.33 2.13 -27.40
C GLU A 184 -2.13 1.33 -26.89
N VAL A 185 -1.86 1.32 -25.57
CA VAL A 185 -0.81 0.48 -24.99
C VAL A 185 -1.14 -1.02 -25.12
N ALA A 186 -2.41 -1.41 -24.94
CA ALA A 186 -2.84 -2.80 -25.11
C ALA A 186 -2.77 -3.25 -26.59
N GLU A 187 -3.14 -2.38 -27.53
CA GLU A 187 -2.98 -2.61 -28.98
C GLU A 187 -1.50 -2.75 -29.34
N VAL A 188 -0.63 -1.85 -28.87
CA VAL A 188 0.82 -1.92 -29.09
C VAL A 188 1.46 -3.15 -28.41
N GLY A 189 0.97 -3.53 -27.23
CA GLY A 189 1.40 -4.72 -26.50
C GLY A 189 1.04 -6.03 -27.21
N TYR A 190 -0.12 -6.06 -27.88
CA TYR A 190 -0.53 -7.14 -28.77
C TYR A 190 0.30 -7.15 -30.07
N GLU A 191 0.63 -5.96 -30.59
CA GLU A 191 1.48 -5.77 -31.77
C GLU A 191 2.97 -5.97 -31.51
N ARG A 192 3.44 -6.25 -30.28
CA ARG A 192 4.85 -6.54 -29.94
C ARG A 192 5.33 -7.90 -30.49
N LYS A 193 4.90 -8.23 -31.71
CA LYS A 193 5.62 -9.01 -32.74
C LYS A 193 6.22 -8.12 -33.84
N SER A 194 6.02 -6.80 -33.82
CA SER A 194 6.56 -5.85 -34.80
C SER A 194 7.44 -4.80 -34.12
N SER A 195 8.51 -4.37 -34.78
CA SER A 195 9.60 -3.64 -34.15
C SER A 195 9.26 -2.18 -33.86
N LEU A 196 9.87 -1.58 -32.83
CA LEU A 196 9.68 -0.18 -32.43
C LEU A 196 9.92 0.82 -33.57
N VAL A 197 10.75 0.45 -34.55
CA VAL A 197 11.04 1.25 -35.75
C VAL A 197 9.82 1.33 -36.68
N ASP A 198 8.99 0.28 -36.71
CA ASP A 198 7.81 0.24 -37.57
C ASP A 198 6.68 1.12 -37.02
N LEU A 199 6.55 1.19 -35.69
CA LEU A 199 5.57 2.03 -35.01
C LEU A 199 5.89 3.53 -35.14
N GLU A 200 7.15 3.90 -34.99
CA GLU A 200 7.60 5.29 -35.14
C GLU A 200 7.39 5.78 -36.59
N ASN A 201 7.68 4.92 -37.58
CA ASN A 201 7.40 5.16 -38.99
C ASN A 201 5.90 5.23 -39.31
N SER A 202 5.06 4.50 -38.58
CA SER A 202 3.59 4.48 -38.77
C SER A 202 2.92 5.72 -38.17
N ALA A 203 3.37 6.15 -36.99
CA ALA A 203 2.92 7.37 -36.34
C ALA A 203 3.31 8.61 -37.16
N GLN A 204 4.54 8.64 -37.70
CA GLN A 204 4.96 9.71 -38.61
C GLN A 204 4.13 9.75 -39.91
N ARG A 205 3.79 8.58 -40.49
CA ARG A 205 2.91 8.51 -41.68
C ARG A 205 1.49 8.99 -41.42
N LYS A 206 0.88 8.64 -40.29
CA LYS A 206 -0.47 9.14 -39.95
C LYS A 206 -0.46 10.67 -39.79
N LYS A 207 0.62 11.23 -39.24
CA LYS A 207 0.79 12.69 -39.11
C LYS A 207 0.96 13.39 -40.45
N SER A 208 1.69 12.80 -41.41
CA SER A 208 1.84 13.39 -42.75
C SER A 208 0.54 13.36 -43.56
N ILE A 209 -0.29 12.32 -43.39
CA ILE A 209 -1.59 12.21 -44.08
C ILE A 209 -2.58 13.25 -43.54
N GLY A 210 -2.65 13.42 -42.21
CA GLY A 210 -3.51 14.42 -41.59
C GLY A 210 -3.12 15.87 -41.89
N THR A 211 -1.91 16.15 -42.39
CA THR A 211 -1.50 17.50 -42.79
C THR A 211 -1.92 17.84 -44.23
N ASN A 212 -2.14 16.83 -45.08
CA ASN A 212 -2.59 17.03 -46.47
C ASN A 212 -4.11 17.21 -46.61
N GLU A 213 -4.92 16.73 -45.66
CA GLU A 213 -6.38 16.94 -45.68
C GLU A 213 -6.83 18.36 -45.30
N TYR A 214 -5.94 19.17 -44.71
CA TYR A 214 -6.23 20.60 -44.42
C TYR A 214 -5.60 21.56 -45.45
N ALA A 215 -4.97 21.03 -46.50
CA ALA A 215 -4.28 21.83 -47.52
C ALA A 215 -4.93 21.74 -48.93
N ALA A 216 -6.14 21.17 -49.04
CA ALA A 216 -6.93 21.09 -50.27
C ALA A 216 -8.31 21.74 -50.09
#